data_AF-A0A8X6KNS7-F1
#
_entry.id   AF-A0A8X6KNS7-F1
#
_cell.length_a   1.000
_cell.length_b   1.000
_cell.length_c   1.000
_cell.angle_alpha   90.00
_cell.angle_beta   90.00
_cell.angle_gamma   90.00
#
_symmetry.space_group_name_H-M   'P 1'
#
loop_
_entity.id
_entity.type
_entity.pdbx_description
1 polymer ?
#
loop_
_entity_poly.entity_id
_entity_poly.type
_entity_poly.pdbx_seq_one_letter_code
_entity_poly.pdbx_strand_id
1 'polypeptide(L)'
;MQITREEKDELARKLEKKIPIEIILDGIRDSFIDRLERIHLVTRKDLLNLKAEYSISSEGFMDTNDVLSVGKWVHSLQGREDSPVILFKDQNIYDVLYPELKSEDFLLVIMNSCQREMLSFYGNDTICLDFTHRMNAYGFDLATILVLDDKREGFQQPLF
;
A
#
# COMPACT_ATOMS: atom_id res chain seq x y z
N MET A 1 5.40 19.63 -24.98
CA MET A 1 5.83 20.57 -23.92
C MET A 1 7.34 20.47 -23.81
N GLN A 2 8.08 21.59 -23.90
CA GLN A 2 9.56 21.57 -23.88
C GLN A 2 10.08 22.26 -22.61
N ILE A 3 10.26 21.42 -21.59
CA ILE A 3 11.27 21.53 -20.53
C ILE A 3 12.64 21.30 -21.21
N THR A 4 13.72 21.97 -20.78
CA THR A 4 15.02 21.79 -21.45
C THR A 4 15.55 20.37 -21.24
N ARG A 5 16.51 19.96 -22.09
CA ARG A 5 17.14 18.63 -21.93
C ARG A 5 17.89 18.54 -20.60
N GLU A 6 18.55 19.61 -20.15
CA GLU A 6 19.26 19.58 -18.86
C GLU A 6 18.30 19.40 -17.68
N GLU A 7 17.14 20.06 -17.70
CA GLU A 7 16.13 19.93 -16.66
C GLU A 7 15.53 18.52 -16.64
N LYS A 8 15.27 17.93 -17.83
CA LYS A 8 14.84 16.54 -17.95
C LYS A 8 15.85 15.57 -17.37
N ASP A 9 17.14 15.76 -17.68
CA ASP A 9 18.23 14.91 -17.21
C ASP A 9 18.39 14.99 -15.68
N GLU A 10 18.25 16.17 -15.07
CA GLU A 10 18.34 16.30 -13.61
C GLU A 10 17.11 15.66 -12.91
N LEU A 11 15.92 15.78 -13.49
CA LEU A 11 14.73 15.08 -12.99
C LEU A 11 14.86 13.56 -13.13
N ALA A 12 15.37 13.08 -14.26
CA ALA A 12 15.69 11.67 -14.47
C ALA A 12 16.69 11.17 -13.42
N ARG A 13 17.75 11.94 -13.13
CA ARG A 13 18.73 11.59 -12.09
C ARG A 13 18.14 11.55 -10.68
N LYS A 14 17.18 12.43 -10.36
CA LYS A 14 16.43 12.37 -9.09
C LYS A 14 15.53 11.12 -9.02
N LEU A 15 14.93 10.74 -10.15
CA LEU A 15 14.12 9.52 -10.27
C LEU A 15 14.98 8.25 -10.17
N GLU A 16 16.18 8.21 -10.75
CA GLU A 16 17.15 7.11 -10.61
C GLU A 16 17.59 6.92 -9.14
N LYS A 17 17.70 8.01 -8.38
CA LYS A 17 17.99 7.98 -6.94
C LYS A 17 16.81 7.53 -6.08
N LYS A 18 15.72 7.06 -6.69
CA LYS A 18 14.51 6.55 -6.00
C LYS A 18 13.85 7.58 -5.08
N ILE A 19 14.00 8.88 -5.37
CA ILE A 19 13.33 9.95 -4.62
C ILE A 19 11.83 9.92 -5.00
N PRO A 20 10.89 9.94 -4.04
CA PRO A 20 9.46 9.95 -4.34
C PRO A 20 9.06 11.13 -5.24
N ILE A 21 8.12 10.88 -6.16
CA ILE A 21 7.64 11.89 -7.12
C ILE A 21 7.06 13.10 -6.40
N GLU A 22 6.37 12.89 -5.29
CA GLU A 22 5.80 13.93 -4.43
C GLU A 22 6.90 14.86 -3.89
N ILE A 23 7.99 14.31 -3.39
CA ILE A 23 9.13 15.08 -2.86
C ILE A 23 9.83 15.88 -3.98
N ILE A 24 9.90 15.30 -5.19
CA ILE A 24 10.44 16.01 -6.36
C ILE A 24 9.52 17.18 -6.74
N LEU A 25 8.21 16.96 -6.79
CA LEU A 25 7.23 18.01 -7.12
C LEU A 25 7.19 19.12 -6.07
N ASP A 26 7.26 18.77 -4.79
CA ASP A 26 7.28 19.75 -3.71
C ASP A 26 8.58 20.56 -3.73
N GLY A 27 9.73 19.92 -3.96
CA GLY A 27 11.00 20.64 -4.14
C GLY A 27 11.02 21.58 -5.35
N ILE A 28 10.30 21.25 -6.42
CA ILE A 28 10.10 22.14 -7.58
C ILE A 28 9.18 23.30 -7.22
N ARG A 29 8.13 23.07 -6.43
CA ARG A 29 7.23 24.14 -5.97
C ARG A 29 7.95 25.08 -5.01
N ASP A 30 8.81 24.53 -4.15
CA ASP A 30 9.61 25.29 -3.18
C ASP A 30 10.75 26.09 -3.83
N SER A 31 11.16 25.75 -5.06
CA SER A 31 12.11 26.58 -5.82
C SER A 31 11.48 27.86 -6.40
N PHE A 32 10.17 28.06 -6.20
CA PHE A 32 9.49 29.28 -6.58
C PHE A 32 9.90 30.44 -5.66
N ILE A 33 10.64 31.40 -6.23
CA ILE A 33 11.04 32.62 -5.50
C ILE A 33 10.12 33.78 -5.85
N ASP A 34 10.06 34.17 -7.14
CA ASP A 34 9.23 35.31 -7.59
C ASP A 34 8.80 35.22 -9.07
N ARG A 35 9.31 34.25 -9.83
CA ARG A 35 8.97 34.05 -11.24
C ARG A 35 8.56 32.61 -11.49
N LEU A 36 7.40 32.46 -12.12
CA LEU A 36 6.91 31.16 -12.55
C LEU A 36 7.67 30.71 -13.81
N GLU A 37 8.68 29.88 -13.61
CA GLU A 37 9.39 29.22 -14.71
C GLU A 37 8.66 27.94 -15.13
N ARG A 38 8.94 27.45 -16.34
CA ARG A 38 8.25 26.29 -16.91
C ARG A 38 8.44 25.01 -16.10
N ILE A 39 9.56 24.87 -15.40
CA ILE A 39 9.81 23.74 -14.51
C ILE A 39 8.78 23.65 -13.37
N HIS A 40 8.24 24.79 -12.91
CA HIS A 40 7.19 24.84 -11.89
C HIS A 40 5.82 24.31 -12.37
N LEU A 41 5.65 24.12 -13.68
CA LEU A 41 4.45 23.54 -14.29
C LEU A 41 4.57 22.03 -14.52
N VAL A 42 5.68 21.41 -14.08
CA VAL A 42 5.88 19.97 -14.17
C VAL A 42 4.77 19.25 -13.40
N THR A 43 4.08 18.34 -14.08
CA THR A 43 3.05 17.52 -13.46
C THR A 43 3.57 16.14 -13.10
N ARG A 44 2.83 15.45 -12.23
CA ARG A 44 3.06 14.03 -11.93
C ARG A 44 3.12 13.18 -13.21
N LYS A 45 2.28 13.50 -14.21
CA LYS A 45 2.22 12.80 -15.49
C LYS A 45 3.51 13.01 -16.30
N ASP A 46 4.09 14.21 -16.26
CA ASP A 46 5.35 14.50 -16.95
C ASP A 46 6.52 13.71 -16.35
N LEU A 47 6.57 13.58 -15.02
CA LEU A 47 7.58 12.76 -14.33
C LEU A 47 7.43 11.26 -14.62
N LEU A 48 6.19 10.76 -14.73
CA LEU A 48 5.93 9.37 -15.12
C LEU A 48 6.32 9.11 -16.58
N ASN A 49 6.04 10.06 -17.49
CA ASN A 49 6.49 9.96 -18.88
C ASN A 49 8.02 9.99 -18.99
N LEU A 50 8.69 10.82 -18.19
CA LEU A 50 10.15 10.87 -18.08
C LEU A 50 10.73 9.53 -17.57
N LYS A 51 10.11 8.93 -16.55
CA LYS A 51 10.50 7.61 -16.03
C LYS A 51 10.42 6.54 -17.14
N ALA A 52 9.38 6.58 -17.95
CA ALA A 52 9.20 5.68 -19.09
C ALA A 52 10.19 5.98 -20.25
N GLU A 53 10.41 7.26 -20.57
CA GLU A 53 11.35 7.73 -21.61
C GLU A 53 12.79 7.28 -21.32
N TYR A 54 13.22 7.33 -20.06
CA TYR A 54 14.59 6.99 -19.64
C TYR A 54 14.75 5.53 -19.21
N SER A 55 13.73 4.69 -19.38
CA SER A 55 13.75 3.28 -18.94
C SER A 55 14.24 3.09 -17.50
N ILE A 56 13.97 4.08 -16.62
CA ILE A 56 14.40 4.05 -15.23
C ILE A 56 13.56 2.96 -14.56
N SER A 57 14.19 1.80 -14.35
CA SER A 57 13.57 0.65 -13.72
C SER A 57 12.98 1.07 -12.39
N SER A 58 11.66 0.92 -12.30
CA SER A 58 10.85 1.29 -11.14
C SER A 58 11.04 0.28 -10.01
N GLU A 59 12.25 0.13 -9.48
CA GLU A 59 12.41 -0.41 -8.15
C GLU A 59 12.16 0.71 -7.12
N GLY A 60 10.90 1.12 -6.99
CA GLY A 60 10.50 2.12 -6.01
C GLY A 60 9.57 3.16 -6.61
N PHE A 61 8.36 3.20 -6.05
CA PHE A 61 7.38 4.26 -6.13
C PHE A 61 6.87 4.63 -7.53
N MET A 62 5.89 3.85 -7.96
CA MET A 62 4.49 4.26 -8.20
C MET A 62 3.84 3.06 -8.82
N ASP A 63 3.21 2.23 -7.99
CA ASP A 63 2.92 0.89 -8.44
C ASP A 63 1.44 0.52 -8.39
N THR A 64 0.93 0.36 -9.61
CA THR A 64 0.07 -0.76 -9.96
C THR A 64 0.62 -2.12 -9.47
N ASN A 65 1.89 -2.25 -9.04
CA ASN A 65 2.40 -3.37 -8.22
C ASN A 65 1.97 -3.34 -6.74
N ASP A 66 1.07 -2.51 -6.20
CA ASP A 66 0.73 -2.67 -4.77
C ASP A 66 0.11 -4.06 -4.46
N VAL A 67 -0.67 -4.62 -5.39
CA VAL A 67 -1.12 -6.03 -5.29
C VAL A 67 0.05 -7.02 -5.45
N LEU A 68 0.96 -6.76 -6.38
CA LEU A 68 2.18 -7.56 -6.58
C LEU A 68 3.20 -7.41 -5.44
N SER A 69 3.17 -6.33 -4.67
CA SER A 69 4.06 -6.04 -3.55
C SER A 69 3.53 -6.69 -2.28
N VAL A 70 2.21 -6.69 -2.07
CA VAL A 70 1.56 -7.45 -1.02
C VAL A 70 1.76 -8.94 -1.24
N GLY A 71 1.53 -9.46 -2.45
CA GLY A 71 1.80 -10.88 -2.76
C GLY A 71 3.26 -11.27 -2.49
N LYS A 72 4.22 -10.44 -2.90
CA LYS A 72 5.66 -10.65 -2.60
C LYS A 72 5.96 -10.58 -1.10
N TRP A 73 5.35 -9.64 -0.38
CA TRP A 73 5.50 -9.50 1.06
C TRP A 73 4.94 -10.71 1.80
N VAL A 74 3.72 -11.16 1.47
CA VAL A 74 3.13 -12.38 2.01
C VAL A 74 4.02 -13.58 1.73
N HIS A 75 4.51 -13.73 0.49
CA HIS A 75 5.40 -14.84 0.14
C HIS A 75 6.71 -14.81 0.92
N SER A 76 7.27 -13.62 1.21
CA SER A 76 8.46 -13.48 2.05
C SER A 76 8.26 -13.88 3.51
N LEU A 77 7.00 -13.91 3.97
CA LEU A 77 6.61 -14.30 5.33
C LEU A 77 6.12 -15.75 5.40
N GLN A 78 5.89 -16.41 4.27
CA GLN A 78 5.48 -17.82 4.25
C GLN A 78 6.54 -18.71 4.90
N GLY A 79 6.11 -19.60 5.79
CA GLY A 79 6.97 -20.54 6.50
C GLY A 79 7.66 -19.99 7.75
N ARG A 80 7.45 -18.71 8.11
CA ARG A 80 7.90 -18.16 9.38
C ARG A 80 6.91 -18.49 10.51
N GLU A 81 7.38 -18.96 11.66
CA GLU A 81 6.54 -19.17 12.85
C GLU A 81 5.88 -17.88 13.35
N ASP A 82 6.60 -16.76 13.22
CA ASP A 82 6.15 -15.42 13.63
C ASP A 82 5.36 -14.68 12.55
N SER A 83 4.98 -15.35 11.45
CA SER A 83 4.24 -14.71 10.37
C SER A 83 2.93 -14.12 10.90
N PRO A 84 2.68 -12.82 10.68
CA PRO A 84 1.39 -12.22 11.02
C PRO A 84 0.31 -12.62 10.02
N VAL A 85 0.63 -13.21 8.86
CA VAL A 85 -0.37 -13.55 7.84
C VAL A 85 -1.10 -14.84 8.21
N ILE A 86 -2.41 -14.74 8.45
CA ILE A 86 -3.29 -15.88 8.71
C ILE A 86 -3.84 -16.44 7.39
N LEU A 87 -4.37 -15.56 6.54
CA LEU A 87 -4.99 -15.94 5.28
C LEU A 87 -4.67 -14.88 4.24
N PHE A 88 -4.34 -15.33 3.04
CA PHE A 88 -4.12 -14.47 1.89
C PHE A 88 -4.75 -15.07 0.66
N LYS A 89 -5.58 -14.29 -0.02
CA LYS A 89 -6.20 -14.62 -1.30
C LYS A 89 -6.00 -13.44 -2.25
N ASP A 90 -5.28 -13.70 -3.33
CA ASP A 90 -4.97 -12.69 -4.33
C ASP A 90 -6.11 -12.51 -5.35
N GLN A 91 -6.11 -11.37 -6.04
CA GLN A 91 -7.03 -11.12 -7.13
C GLN A 91 -6.72 -12.03 -8.33
N ASN A 92 -7.77 -12.42 -9.05
CA ASN A 92 -7.74 -13.31 -10.20
C ASN A 92 -7.26 -14.75 -9.89
N ILE A 93 -7.19 -15.13 -8.62
CA ILE A 93 -6.93 -16.49 -8.18
C ILE A 93 -8.23 -17.08 -7.61
N TYR A 94 -8.58 -18.29 -8.04
CA TYR A 94 -9.68 -19.05 -7.47
C TYR A 94 -9.16 -19.84 -6.26
N ASP A 95 -9.85 -19.70 -5.11
CA ASP A 95 -9.52 -20.45 -3.90
C ASP A 95 -10.48 -21.65 -3.75
N VAL A 96 -9.91 -22.86 -3.69
CA VAL A 96 -10.68 -24.10 -3.55
C VAL A 96 -11.20 -24.28 -2.12
N LEU A 97 -10.51 -23.71 -1.13
CA LEU A 97 -10.88 -23.81 0.28
C LEU A 97 -12.01 -22.85 0.66
N TYR A 98 -12.10 -21.72 -0.05
CA TYR A 98 -13.10 -20.67 0.18
C TYR A 98 -13.82 -20.34 -1.13
N PRO A 99 -14.71 -21.24 -1.61
CA PRO A 99 -15.41 -21.06 -2.88
C PRO A 99 -16.37 -19.87 -2.88
N GLU A 100 -16.68 -19.28 -1.70
CA GLU A 100 -17.47 -18.05 -1.59
C GLU A 100 -16.68 -16.82 -2.06
N LEU A 101 -15.34 -16.87 -2.05
CA LEU A 101 -14.48 -15.81 -2.57
C LEU A 101 -14.40 -15.93 -4.10
N LYS A 102 -14.93 -14.92 -4.79
CA LYS A 102 -14.86 -14.87 -6.26
C LYS A 102 -13.43 -14.63 -6.70
N SER A 103 -13.11 -15.02 -7.93
CA SER A 103 -11.76 -14.85 -8.49
C SER A 103 -11.26 -13.40 -8.39
N GLU A 104 -12.12 -12.41 -8.62
CA GLU A 104 -11.80 -10.98 -8.55
C GLU A 104 -11.58 -10.42 -7.13
N ASP A 105 -12.03 -11.14 -6.09
CA ASP A 105 -11.93 -10.66 -4.70
C ASP A 105 -10.47 -10.61 -4.21
N PHE A 106 -10.19 -9.79 -3.22
CA PHE A 106 -8.91 -9.72 -2.52
C PHE A 106 -9.16 -9.88 -1.03
N LEU A 107 -8.32 -10.64 -0.33
CA LEU A 107 -8.42 -10.81 1.12
C LEU A 107 -7.05 -10.99 1.76
N LEU A 108 -6.75 -10.23 2.82
CA LEU A 108 -5.52 -10.32 3.60
C LEU A 108 -5.78 -10.28 5.11
N VAL A 109 -5.98 -11.46 5.70
CA VAL A 109 -6.11 -11.56 7.15
C VAL A 109 -4.73 -11.55 7.80
N ILE A 110 -4.45 -10.54 8.61
CA ILE A 110 -3.24 -10.48 9.43
C ILE A 110 -3.58 -10.38 10.92
N MET A 111 -2.73 -10.98 11.74
CA MET A 111 -2.83 -10.97 13.19
C MET A 111 -1.50 -11.40 13.81
N ASN A 112 -0.92 -10.56 14.66
CA ASN A 112 0.26 -10.94 15.41
C ASN A 112 -0.07 -11.97 16.50
N SER A 113 0.96 -12.56 17.11
CA SER A 113 0.81 -13.61 18.12
C SER A 113 -0.01 -13.17 19.34
N CYS A 114 0.23 -11.95 19.84
CA CYS A 114 -0.50 -11.41 20.98
C CYS A 114 -1.98 -11.21 20.66
N GLN A 115 -2.31 -10.70 19.47
CA GLN A 115 -3.69 -10.58 19.00
C GLN A 115 -4.37 -11.95 18.90
N ARG A 116 -3.67 -12.99 18.42
CA ARG A 116 -4.20 -14.36 18.38
C ARG A 116 -4.52 -14.89 19.78
N GLU A 117 -3.62 -14.68 20.74
CA GLU A 117 -3.84 -15.05 22.13
C GLU A 117 -5.05 -14.32 22.71
N MET A 118 -5.16 -13.00 22.50
CA MET A 118 -6.30 -12.20 22.96
C MET A 118 -7.62 -12.70 22.36
N LEU A 119 -7.65 -13.04 21.07
CA LEU A 119 -8.82 -13.63 20.42
C LEU A 119 -9.18 -14.99 21.04
N SER A 120 -8.17 -15.82 21.32
CA SER A 120 -8.38 -17.13 21.94
C SER A 120 -8.90 -17.04 23.37
N PHE A 121 -8.47 -16.04 24.14
CA PHE A 121 -8.90 -15.86 25.54
C PHE A 121 -10.30 -15.24 25.62
N TYR A 122 -10.56 -14.19 24.84
CA TYR A 122 -11.74 -13.34 25.03
C TYR A 122 -12.77 -13.43 23.90
N GLY A 123 -12.45 -14.06 22.77
CA GLY A 123 -13.33 -14.14 21.59
C GLY A 123 -14.59 -15.00 21.79
N ASN A 124 -14.71 -15.75 22.89
CA ASN A 124 -15.87 -16.58 23.18
C ASN A 124 -17.04 -15.81 23.80
N ASP A 125 -16.82 -14.58 24.29
CA ASP A 125 -17.88 -13.75 24.87
C ASP A 125 -18.42 -12.74 23.85
N THR A 126 -17.61 -11.72 23.53
CA THR A 126 -18.01 -10.64 22.63
C THR A 126 -16.92 -10.35 21.60
N ILE A 127 -17.31 -10.40 20.33
CA ILE A 127 -16.50 -9.91 19.20
C ILE A 127 -17.22 -8.71 18.59
N CYS A 128 -16.54 -7.57 18.51
CA CYS A 128 -17.00 -6.42 17.75
C CYS A 128 -16.31 -6.41 16.38
N LEU A 129 -17.08 -6.09 15.35
CA LEU A 129 -16.62 -5.96 13.98
C LEU A 129 -16.86 -4.51 13.56
N ASP A 130 -15.80 -3.83 13.12
CA ASP A 130 -15.88 -2.50 12.54
C ASP A 130 -15.45 -2.55 11.08
N PHE A 131 -16.24 -1.95 10.20
CA PHE A 131 -15.94 -1.88 8.77
C PHE A 131 -15.68 -0.43 8.41
N THR A 132 -14.43 -0.15 8.05
CA THR A 132 -14.08 1.14 7.48
C THR A 132 -14.12 1.04 5.96
N HIS A 133 -15.17 1.61 5.38
CA HIS A 133 -15.38 1.53 3.94
C HIS A 133 -14.45 2.49 3.18
N ARG A 134 -13.84 1.99 2.10
CA ARG A 134 -13.11 2.76 1.08
C ARG A 134 -12.05 3.74 1.62
N MET A 135 -11.19 3.26 2.52
CA MET A 135 -10.13 4.10 3.09
C MET A 135 -8.88 4.26 2.21
N ASN A 136 -8.80 3.58 1.06
CA ASN A 136 -7.66 3.71 0.14
C ASN A 136 -8.08 4.04 -1.30
N ALA A 137 -7.11 4.49 -2.10
CA ALA A 137 -7.30 4.84 -3.52
C ALA A 137 -7.73 3.65 -4.40
N TYR A 138 -7.68 2.43 -3.86
CA TYR A 138 -8.03 1.17 -4.54
C TYR A 138 -9.46 0.71 -4.23
N GLY A 139 -10.14 1.34 -3.27
CA GLY A 139 -11.52 1.00 -2.91
C GLY A 139 -11.68 -0.29 -2.12
N PHE A 140 -10.63 -0.76 -1.45
CA PHE A 140 -10.75 -1.88 -0.51
C PHE A 140 -11.37 -1.43 0.81
N ASP A 141 -12.12 -2.34 1.42
CA ASP A 141 -12.70 -2.18 2.75
C ASP A 141 -11.78 -2.82 3.78
N LEU A 142 -11.57 -2.12 4.90
CA LEU A 142 -10.77 -2.61 6.02
C LEU A 142 -11.74 -3.03 7.13
N ALA A 143 -11.63 -4.28 7.57
CA ALA A 143 -12.40 -4.82 8.67
C ALA A 143 -11.50 -4.89 9.92
N THR A 144 -11.99 -4.45 11.07
CA THR A 144 -11.25 -4.56 12.34
C THR A 144 -12.07 -5.43 13.28
N ILE A 145 -11.45 -6.48 13.81
CA ILE A 145 -11.99 -7.29 14.90
C ILE A 145 -11.53 -6.68 16.22
N LEU A 146 -12.44 -6.54 17.18
CA LEU A 146 -12.15 -6.12 18.54
C LEU A 146 -12.69 -7.19 19.49
N VAL A 147 -11.88 -7.61 20.44
CA VAL A 147 -12.34 -8.44 21.57
C VAL A 147 -12.37 -7.61 22.84
N LEU A 148 -13.36 -7.88 23.68
CA LEU A 148 -13.51 -7.23 24.98
C LEU A 148 -12.93 -8.14 26.06
N ASP A 149 -12.09 -7.59 26.92
CA ASP A 149 -11.60 -8.31 28.11
C ASP A 149 -12.67 -8.43 29.21
N ASP A 150 -12.33 -9.07 30.32
CA ASP A 150 -13.23 -9.26 31.47
C ASP A 150 -13.75 -7.93 32.09
N LYS A 151 -13.06 -6.80 31.82
CA LYS A 151 -13.44 -5.46 32.26
C LYS A 151 -14.21 -4.67 31.20
N ARG A 152 -14.47 -5.28 30.03
CA ARG A 152 -15.05 -4.66 28.84
C ARG A 152 -14.18 -3.58 28.21
N GLU A 153 -12.87 -3.68 28.35
CA GLU A 153 -11.89 -2.88 27.62
C GLU A 153 -11.55 -3.58 26.30
N GLY A 154 -11.49 -2.81 25.21
CA GLY A 154 -11.32 -3.35 23.87
C GLY A 154 -9.86 -3.46 23.44
N PHE A 155 -9.50 -4.58 22.78
CA PHE A 155 -8.21 -4.77 22.12
C PHE A 155 -8.36 -4.96 20.61
N GLN A 156 -7.73 -4.08 19.81
CA GLN A 156 -7.91 -4.00 18.35
C GLN A 156 -7.09 -5.04 17.56
N GLN A 157 -7.74 -5.63 16.55
CA GLN A 157 -7.18 -6.57 15.58
C GLN A 157 -7.48 -6.09 14.15
N PRO A 158 -6.50 -5.54 13.41
CA PRO A 158 -6.72 -5.11 12.04
C PRO A 158 -6.77 -6.32 11.08
N LEU A 159 -7.78 -6.42 10.21
CA LEU A 159 -7.82 -7.33 9.05
C LEU A 159 -7.81 -6.51 7.74
N PHE A 160 -6.88 -6.80 6.83
CA PHE A 160 -6.74 -6.09 5.56
C PHE A 160 -7.32 -6.84 4.34
#